data_AF-A0A2K1I9T2-F1
#
_entry.id   AF-A0A2K1I9T2-F1
#
_cell.length_a   1.000
_cell.length_b   1.000
_cell.length_c   1.000
_cell.angle_alpha   90.00
_cell.angle_beta   90.00
_cell.angle_gamma   90.00
#
_symmetry.space_group_name_H-M   'P 1'
#
loop_
_entity.id
_entity.type
_entity.pdbx_description
1 polymer ?
#
loop_
_entity_poly.entity_id
_entity_poly.type
_entity_poly.pdbx_seq_one_letter_code
_entity_poly.pdbx_strand_id
1 'polypeptide(L)'
;PKEDPLPGVFLTDGGTYTYQDPRKNSIEAAIEICREGNLQGIVSEVKAVLHRPASVALVKAAGLYFFTYGELNNLGEAVLKQREWGIDGVIVDHVLEVVRVAQQMEEPASPSGAALARRGVAVV
;
A
#
# COMPACT_ATOMS: atom_id res chain seq x y z
N PRO A 1 31.98 -11.64 1.42
CA PRO A 1 30.55 -11.97 1.21
C PRO A 1 29.89 -10.89 0.37
N LYS A 2 29.32 -11.25 -0.78
CA LYS A 2 28.44 -10.34 -1.53
C LYS A 2 27.12 -10.38 -0.78
N GLU A 3 26.71 -9.28 -0.17
CA GLU A 3 25.41 -9.24 0.50
C GLU A 3 24.33 -9.50 -0.55
N ASP A 4 23.40 -10.39 -0.23
CA ASP A 4 22.21 -10.56 -1.05
C ASP A 4 21.47 -9.22 -1.08
N PRO A 5 21.02 -8.74 -2.26
CA PRO A 5 20.32 -7.48 -2.33
C PRO A 5 19.07 -7.53 -1.45
N LEU A 6 19.02 -6.65 -0.45
CA LEU A 6 17.82 -6.49 0.37
C LEU A 6 16.62 -6.12 -0.53
N PRO A 7 15.42 -6.65 -0.24
CA PRO A 7 14.19 -6.24 -0.92
C PRO A 7 14.03 -4.72 -0.94
N GLY A 8 14.18 -4.10 -2.11
CA GLY A 8 13.97 -2.67 -2.28
C GLY A 8 12.51 -2.34 -2.61
N VAL A 9 12.03 -1.20 -2.12
CA VAL A 9 10.76 -0.59 -2.51
C VAL A 9 10.99 0.84 -2.99
N PHE A 10 10.11 1.35 -3.85
CA PHE A 10 10.19 2.72 -4.38
C PHE A 10 9.19 3.64 -3.68
N LEU A 11 9.66 4.77 -3.15
CA LEU A 11 8.83 5.80 -2.53
C LEU A 11 8.34 6.82 -3.58
N THR A 12 7.06 7.12 -3.61
CA THR A 12 6.45 8.09 -4.55
C THR A 12 5.32 8.89 -3.90
N ASP A 13 5.13 10.14 -4.33
CA ASP A 13 3.94 10.92 -3.98
C ASP A 13 2.73 10.58 -4.88
N GLY A 14 2.90 9.68 -5.85
CA GLY A 14 1.82 9.16 -6.70
C GLY A 14 1.10 10.22 -7.55
N GLY A 15 1.73 11.39 -7.73
CA GLY A 15 1.13 12.55 -8.42
C GLY A 15 0.43 13.54 -7.50
N THR A 16 0.52 13.38 -6.18
CA THR A 16 0.04 14.38 -5.20
C THR A 16 0.84 15.69 -5.30
N TYR A 17 2.12 15.59 -5.65
CA TYR A 17 2.98 16.71 -6.02
C TYR A 17 3.56 16.47 -7.41
N THR A 18 3.71 17.55 -8.18
CA THR A 18 4.30 17.51 -9.52
C THR A 18 5.75 17.95 -9.48
N TYR A 19 6.63 17.09 -9.99
CA TYR A 19 8.05 17.32 -10.15
C TYR A 19 8.41 17.53 -11.62
N GLN A 20 9.57 18.14 -11.87
CA GLN A 20 10.11 18.28 -13.23
C GLN A 20 10.45 16.93 -13.86
N ASP A 21 10.85 15.95 -13.05
CA ASP A 21 11.08 14.58 -13.52
C ASP A 21 9.73 13.85 -13.64
N PRO A 22 9.24 13.54 -14.86
CA PRO A 22 7.93 12.91 -15.05
C PRO A 22 7.83 11.55 -14.38
N ARG A 23 8.96 10.88 -14.12
CA ARG A 23 8.99 9.55 -13.51
C ARG A 23 8.55 9.55 -12.03
N LYS A 24 8.47 10.73 -11.41
CA LYS A 24 8.04 10.88 -10.00
C LYS A 24 6.55 11.18 -9.84
N ASN A 25 5.83 11.40 -10.94
CA ASN A 25 4.53 12.07 -10.94
C ASN A 25 3.32 11.14 -11.02
N SER A 26 3.51 9.82 -11.01
CA SER A 26 2.38 8.88 -11.03
C SER A 26 2.75 7.51 -10.46
N ILE A 27 1.73 6.76 -10.04
CA ILE A 27 1.88 5.36 -9.61
C ILE A 27 2.33 4.49 -10.79
N GLU A 28 1.89 4.76 -12.01
CA GLU A 28 2.34 4.04 -13.20
C GLU A 28 3.83 4.23 -13.47
N ALA A 29 4.34 5.46 -13.32
CA ALA A 29 5.76 5.71 -13.46
C ALA A 29 6.56 4.98 -12.37
N ALA A 30 6.02 4.90 -11.15
CA ALA A 30 6.62 4.12 -10.07
C ALA A 30 6.66 2.62 -10.37
N ILE A 31 5.64 2.07 -11.03
CA ILE A 31 5.63 0.67 -11.51
C ILE A 31 6.79 0.42 -12.48
N GLU A 32 7.00 1.33 -13.45
CA GLU A 32 8.10 1.21 -14.41
C GLU A 32 9.47 1.27 -13.72
N ILE A 33 9.66 2.18 -12.76
CA ILE A 33 10.89 2.24 -11.97
C ILE A 33 11.12 0.93 -11.21
N CYS A 34 10.09 0.35 -10.60
CA CYS A 34 10.23 -0.91 -9.88
C CYS A 34 10.62 -2.05 -10.83
N ARG A 35 10.04 -2.09 -12.02
CA ARG A 35 10.36 -3.09 -13.05
C ARG A 35 11.81 -2.98 -13.52
N GLU A 36 12.28 -1.77 -13.83
CA GLU A 36 13.65 -1.51 -14.27
C GLU A 36 14.68 -1.79 -13.16
N GLY A 37 14.33 -1.47 -11.92
CA GLY A 37 15.18 -1.62 -10.74
C GLY A 37 15.10 -2.99 -10.05
N ASN A 38 14.27 -3.91 -10.55
CA ASN A 38 13.96 -5.18 -9.90
C ASN A 38 13.54 -5.01 -8.42
N LEU A 39 12.72 -3.99 -8.16
CA LEU A 39 12.18 -3.68 -6.83
C LEU A 39 10.91 -4.49 -6.58
N GLN A 40 10.64 -4.80 -5.31
CA GLN A 40 9.53 -5.68 -4.93
C GLN A 40 8.22 -4.93 -4.67
N GLY A 41 8.26 -3.61 -4.56
CA GLY A 41 7.06 -2.85 -4.23
C GLY A 41 7.18 -1.34 -4.28
N ILE A 42 6.04 -0.70 -4.08
CA ILE A 42 5.86 0.75 -4.07
C ILE A 42 5.36 1.17 -2.70
N VAL A 43 5.84 2.32 -2.23
CA VAL A 43 5.29 3.05 -1.09
C VAL A 43 4.75 4.37 -1.64
N SER A 44 3.44 4.59 -1.63
CA SER A 44 2.81 5.81 -2.18
C SER A 44 2.22 6.71 -1.09
N GLU A 45 2.22 8.02 -1.30
CA GLU A 45 1.40 8.91 -0.48
C GLU A 45 -0.08 8.51 -0.64
N VAL A 46 -0.79 8.39 0.48
CA VAL A 46 -2.14 7.82 0.60
C VAL A 46 -3.19 8.59 -0.20
N LYS A 47 -3.07 9.91 -0.35
CA LYS A 47 -4.01 10.74 -1.12
C LYS A 47 -4.01 10.35 -2.59
N ALA A 48 -2.87 9.97 -3.17
CA ALA A 48 -2.81 9.49 -4.55
C ALA A 48 -3.69 8.24 -4.74
N VAL A 49 -3.66 7.33 -3.77
CA VAL A 49 -4.46 6.09 -3.79
C VAL A 49 -5.93 6.37 -3.51
N LEU A 50 -6.24 7.19 -2.50
CA LEU A 50 -7.62 7.56 -2.17
C LEU A 50 -8.29 8.34 -3.30
N HIS A 51 -7.55 9.19 -4.01
CA HIS A 51 -8.06 9.92 -5.18
C HIS A 51 -8.28 9.00 -6.38
N ARG A 52 -7.45 7.96 -6.53
CA ARG A 52 -7.53 7.02 -7.64
C ARG A 52 -7.39 5.56 -7.21
N PRO A 53 -8.42 4.96 -6.61
CA PRO A 53 -8.36 3.58 -6.09
C PRO A 53 -8.04 2.53 -7.16
N ALA A 54 -8.37 2.80 -8.43
CA ALA A 54 -8.03 1.93 -9.56
C ALA A 54 -6.53 1.68 -9.71
N SER A 55 -5.68 2.56 -9.17
CA SER A 55 -4.22 2.37 -9.14
C SER A 55 -3.78 1.13 -8.36
N VAL A 56 -4.56 0.70 -7.35
CA VAL A 56 -4.25 -0.51 -6.58
C VAL A 56 -4.24 -1.73 -7.50
N ALA A 57 -5.25 -1.88 -8.36
CA ALA A 57 -5.31 -2.98 -9.32
C ALA A 57 -4.13 -2.98 -10.30
N LEU A 58 -3.64 -1.80 -10.71
CA LEU A 58 -2.47 -1.67 -11.59
C LEU A 58 -1.20 -2.19 -10.90
N VAL A 59 -0.95 -1.78 -9.66
CA VAL A 59 0.22 -2.23 -8.89
C VAL A 59 0.17 -3.74 -8.63
N LYS A 60 -1.01 -4.26 -8.30
CA LYS A 60 -1.21 -5.71 -8.11
C LYS A 60 -1.02 -6.52 -9.39
N ALA A 61 -1.53 -6.03 -10.51
CA ALA A 61 -1.34 -6.68 -11.81
C ALA A 61 0.14 -6.72 -12.22
N ALA A 62 0.94 -5.74 -11.77
CA ALA A 62 2.39 -5.72 -11.95
C ALA A 62 3.14 -6.68 -11.00
N GLY A 63 2.45 -7.38 -10.09
CA GLY A 63 3.07 -8.31 -9.14
C GLY A 63 3.86 -7.65 -8.01
N LEU A 64 3.62 -6.35 -7.77
CA LEU A 64 4.34 -5.55 -6.77
C LEU A 64 3.57 -5.50 -5.44
N TYR A 65 4.31 -5.48 -4.34
CA TYR A 65 3.75 -5.07 -3.06
C TYR A 65 3.39 -3.58 -3.10
N PHE A 66 2.30 -3.23 -2.43
CA PHE A 66 1.82 -1.86 -2.38
C PHE A 66 1.55 -1.40 -0.95
N PHE A 67 2.33 -0.42 -0.52
CA PHE A 67 2.22 0.22 0.77
C PHE A 67 1.85 1.69 0.60
N THR A 68 1.30 2.29 1.65
CA THR A 68 1.03 3.73 1.66
C THR A 68 1.60 4.43 2.90
N TYR A 69 1.83 5.74 2.79
CA TYR A 69 2.15 6.63 3.92
C TYR A 69 1.29 7.90 3.84
N GLY A 70 1.33 8.69 4.92
CA GLY A 70 0.76 10.04 4.96
C GLY A 70 -0.35 10.16 6.00
N GLU A 71 -0.71 11.40 6.31
CA GLU A 71 -1.59 11.75 7.43
C GLU A 71 -2.89 10.95 7.50
N LEU A 72 -3.49 10.64 6.35
CA LEU A 72 -4.77 9.91 6.30
C LEU A 72 -4.64 8.44 6.70
N ASN A 73 -3.43 7.87 6.73
CA ASN A 73 -3.23 6.52 7.26
C ASN A 73 -3.45 6.45 8.77
N ASN A 74 -3.40 7.57 9.49
CA ASN A 74 -3.74 7.61 10.91
C ASN A 74 -5.27 7.53 11.15
N LEU A 75 -6.09 7.58 10.09
CA LEU A 75 -7.54 7.44 10.18
C LEU A 75 -7.95 5.99 9.94
N GLY A 76 -8.58 5.37 10.95
CA GLY A 76 -9.05 3.99 10.86
C GLY A 76 -9.89 3.70 9.61
N GLU A 77 -10.84 4.59 9.28
CA GLU A 77 -11.70 4.42 8.09
C GLU A 77 -10.91 4.38 6.75
N ALA A 78 -9.82 5.13 6.64
CA ALA A 78 -8.99 5.14 5.45
C ALA A 78 -8.19 3.83 5.35
N VAL A 79 -7.67 3.34 6.48
CA VAL A 79 -6.99 2.04 6.55
C VAL A 79 -7.93 0.89 6.18
N LEU A 80 -9.19 0.94 6.61
CA LEU A 80 -10.20 -0.06 6.27
C LEU A 80 -10.47 -0.11 4.76
N LYS A 81 -10.67 1.04 4.12
CA LYS A 81 -10.85 1.12 2.67
C LYS A 81 -9.64 0.61 1.90
N GLN A 82 -8.44 1.00 2.33
CA GLN A 82 -7.19 0.56 1.71
C GLN A 82 -7.03 -0.97 1.78
N ARG A 83 -7.36 -1.58 2.92
CA ARG A 83 -7.39 -3.03 3.07
C ARG A 83 -8.40 -3.69 2.12
N GLU A 84 -9.60 -3.13 2.00
CA GLU A 84 -10.63 -3.65 1.07
C GLU A 84 -10.18 -3.60 -0.40
N TRP A 85 -9.43 -2.56 -0.79
CA TRP A 85 -8.85 -2.45 -2.13
C TRP A 85 -7.64 -3.34 -2.35
N GLY A 86 -7.07 -3.89 -1.28
CA GLY A 86 -5.96 -4.83 -1.32
C GLY A 86 -4.58 -4.22 -1.10
N ILE A 87 -4.46 -3.03 -0.49
CA ILE A 87 -3.16 -2.51 -0.03
C ILE A 87 -2.51 -3.52 0.93
N ASP A 88 -1.21 -3.79 0.77
CA ASP A 88 -0.49 -4.78 1.58
C ASP A 88 -0.07 -4.23 2.93
N GLY A 89 0.14 -2.92 3.05
CA GLY A 89 0.42 -2.29 4.33
C GLY A 89 0.28 -0.77 4.35
N VAL A 90 0.15 -0.23 5.55
CA VAL A 90 0.02 1.20 5.82
C VAL A 90 1.11 1.61 6.81
N ILE A 91 1.81 2.69 6.51
CA ILE A 91 2.78 3.34 7.41
C ILE A 91 2.02 4.42 8.18
N VAL A 92 2.12 4.39 9.51
CA VAL A 92 1.31 5.22 10.42
C VAL A 92 2.16 5.81 11.55
N ASP A 93 1.76 6.97 12.06
CA ASP A 93 2.30 7.51 13.30
C ASP A 93 1.51 6.99 14.51
N HIS A 94 0.19 6.84 14.36
CA HIS A 94 -0.74 6.44 15.42
C HIS A 94 -0.92 4.92 15.49
N VAL A 95 0.18 4.19 15.71
CA VAL A 95 0.21 2.71 15.66
C VAL A 95 -0.89 2.06 16.52
N LEU A 96 -1.04 2.47 17.78
CA LEU A 96 -2.01 1.86 18.70
C LEU A 96 -3.46 2.02 18.26
N GLU A 97 -3.79 3.16 17.66
CA GLU A 97 -5.15 3.43 17.18
C GLU A 97 -5.47 2.56 15.98
N VAL A 98 -4.55 2.52 15.01
CA VAL A 98 -4.73 1.76 13.77
C VAL A 98 -4.72 0.25 14.02
N VAL A 99 -3.84 -0.25 14.90
CA VAL A 99 -3.80 -1.67 15.28
C VAL A 99 -5.13 -2.12 15.89
N ARG A 100 -5.76 -1.31 16.75
CA ARG A 100 -7.07 -1.65 17.33
C ARG A 100 -8.14 -1.79 16.27
N VAL A 101 -8.18 -0.85 15.32
CA VAL A 101 -9.12 -0.90 14.19
C VAL A 101 -8.86 -2.12 13.30
N ALA A 102 -7.59 -2.47 13.07
CA ALA A 102 -7.24 -3.68 12.32
C ALA A 102 -7.65 -4.97 13.04
N GLN A 103 -7.43 -5.06 14.36
CA GLN A 103 -7.70 -6.24 15.19
C GLN A 103 -9.19 -6.49 15.46
N GLN A 104 -9.99 -5.45 15.66
CA GLN A 104 -11.45 -5.56 15.85
C GLN A 104 -12.16 -6.27 14.68
N MET A 105 -11.46 -6.48 13.57
CA MET A 105 -11.98 -7.09 12.35
C MET A 105 -11.38 -8.45 12.03
N GLU A 106 -10.41 -8.93 12.81
CA GLU A 106 -9.91 -10.31 12.78
C GLU A 106 -10.78 -11.25 13.62
N GLU A 107 -11.65 -10.72 14.48
CA GLU A 107 -12.66 -11.54 15.16
C GLU A 107 -13.60 -12.19 14.11
N PRO A 108 -13.84 -13.51 14.22
CA PRO A 108 -14.57 -14.23 13.18
C PRO A 108 -16.02 -13.75 13.14
N ALA A 109 -16.44 -13.24 11.98
CA ALA A 109 -17.84 -13.31 11.60
C ALA A 109 -18.26 -14.80 11.61
N SER A 110 -19.39 -15.10 12.24
CA SER A 110 -20.00 -16.43 12.33
C SER A 110 -19.85 -17.26 11.05
N PRO A 111 -19.65 -18.59 11.15
CA PRO A 111 -19.22 -19.40 10.02
C PRO A 111 -20.35 -19.56 9.01
N SER A 112 -20.26 -18.84 7.91
CA SER A 112 -21.00 -19.15 6.68
C SER A 112 -20.23 -18.70 5.44
N GLY A 113 -19.59 -19.69 4.80
CA GLY A 113 -19.39 -19.73 3.35
C GLY A 113 -18.21 -18.94 2.76
N ALA A 114 -17.24 -19.69 2.22
CA ALA A 114 -16.14 -19.28 1.35
C ALA A 114 -15.01 -18.44 2.00
N ALA A 115 -13.98 -19.15 2.48
CA ALA A 115 -12.70 -18.57 2.87
C ALA A 115 -11.91 -18.15 1.63
N LEU A 116 -12.14 -16.92 1.15
CA LEU A 116 -11.08 -16.20 0.44
C LEU A 116 -10.07 -15.78 1.51
N ALA A 117 -8.82 -16.20 1.38
CA ALA A 117 -7.75 -15.87 2.32
C ALA A 117 -7.71 -14.35 2.51
N ARG A 118 -8.25 -13.87 3.63
CA ARG A 118 -8.24 -12.46 4.01
C ARG A 118 -6.80 -12.13 4.38
N ARG A 119 -6.02 -11.65 3.41
CA ARG A 119 -4.69 -11.08 3.70
C ARG A 119 -4.92 -9.83 4.54
N GLY A 120 -4.39 -9.83 5.77
CA GLY A 120 -4.35 -8.63 6.62
C GLY A 120 -3.53 -7.52 5.96
N VAL A 121 -3.78 -6.27 6.37
CA VAL A 121 -2.94 -5.13 6.01
C VAL A 121 -1.84 -5.02 7.07
N ALA A 122 -0.58 -5.02 6.65
CA ALA A 122 0.53 -4.81 7.57
C ALA A 122 0.51 -3.36 8.07
N VAL A 123 0.55 -3.16 9.39
CA VAL A 123 0.75 -1.83 9.97
C VAL A 123 2.23 -1.70 10.28
N VAL A 124 2.90 -0.74 9.63
CA VAL A 124 4.36 -0.54 9.68
C VAL A 124 4.69 0.75 10.40
#